data_AF-A0A7C7JQW5-F1
#
_entry.id   AF-A0A7C7JQW5-F1
#
_cell.length_a   1.000
_cell.length_b   1.000
_cell.length_c   1.000
_cell.angle_alpha   90.00
_cell.angle_beta   90.00
_cell.angle_gamma   90.00
#
_symmetry.space_group_name_H-M   'P 1'
#
loop_
_entity.id
_entity.type
_entity.pdbx_description
1 polymer ?
#
loop_
_entity_poly.entity_id
_entity_poly.type
_entity_poly.pdbx_seq_one_letter_code
_entity_poly.pdbx_strand_id
1 'polypeptide(L)' 'MARERSGDKTSPESVISIIGPGMTVVGDCETEGSIRIEGRVNGNVRAGKAVVVGRDAWVKGDITTQDA' A
#
# COMPACT_ATOMS: atom_id res chain seq x y z
N MET A 1 9.95 31.87 -20.87
CA MET A 1 9.12 31.80 -19.64
C MET A 1 8.72 30.35 -19.42
N ALA A 2 9.57 29.56 -18.75
CA ALA A 2 9.24 28.19 -18.37
C ALA A 2 8.54 28.25 -17.01
N ARG A 3 7.27 27.88 -16.95
CA ARG A 3 6.56 27.71 -15.68
C ARG A 3 7.03 26.39 -15.07
N GLU A 4 8.00 26.47 -14.16
CA GLU A 4 8.28 25.39 -13.23
C GLU A 4 7.01 25.11 -12.42
N ARG A 5 6.43 23.93 -12.65
CA ARG A 5 5.25 23.48 -11.92
C ARG A 5 5.68 23.26 -10.47
N SER A 6 5.31 24.24 -9.64
CA SER A 6 5.45 24.20 -8.20
C SER A 6 4.78 22.95 -7.63
N GLY A 7 5.59 22.11 -7.00
CA GLY A 7 5.23 21.28 -5.84
C GLY A 7 4.09 20.29 -5.99
N ASP A 8 4.37 19.10 -6.49
CA ASP A 8 3.67 17.92 -5.96
C ASP A 8 4.34 17.56 -4.62
N LYS A 9 4.04 18.34 -3.58
CA LYS A 9 4.16 17.80 -2.23
C LYS A 9 3.00 16.84 -2.12
N THR A 10 3.20 15.60 -2.58
CA THR A 10 2.25 14.52 -2.36
C THR A 10 2.03 14.45 -0.87
N SER A 11 0.91 14.98 -0.39
CA SER A 11 0.50 14.83 0.99
C SER A 11 0.60 13.34 1.31
N PRO A 12 1.08 12.90 2.48
CA PRO A 12 1.12 11.48 2.82
C PRO A 12 -0.27 10.82 2.81
N GLU A 13 -1.35 11.60 2.61
CA GLU A 13 -2.70 11.12 2.30
C GLU A 13 -2.89 10.61 0.87
N SER A 14 -2.07 11.02 -0.10
CA SER A 14 -2.19 10.62 -1.51
C SER A 14 -1.19 9.55 -1.95
N VAL A 15 -0.31 9.07 -1.05
CA VAL A 15 0.57 7.94 -1.36
C VAL A 15 -0.18 6.63 -1.13
N ILE A 16 -0.57 5.98 -2.23
CA ILE A 16 -1.16 4.64 -2.21
C ILE A 16 -0.17 3.63 -2.81
N SER A 17 0.18 2.62 -2.03
CA SER A 17 0.98 1.47 -2.49
C SER A 17 0.03 0.41 -3.05
N ILE A 18 0.33 -0.15 -4.22
CA ILE A 18 -0.53 -1.17 -4.86
C ILE A 18 0.27 -2.43 -5.15
N ILE A 19 -0.18 -3.56 -4.60
CA ILE A 19 0.28 -4.91 -4.99
C ILE A 19 -0.73 -5.41 -6.02
N GLY A 20 -0.33 -5.41 -7.29
CA GLY A 20 -1.23 -5.70 -8.41
C GLY A 20 -1.64 -7.16 -8.55
N PRO A 21 -2.66 -7.44 -9.37
CA PRO A 21 -3.08 -8.81 -9.69
C PRO A 21 -1.93 -9.63 -10.26
N GLY A 22 -1.83 -10.90 -9.86
CA GLY A 22 -0.75 -11.81 -10.30
C GLY A 22 0.60 -11.60 -9.61
N MET A 23 0.77 -10.54 -8.82
CA MET A 23 1.98 -10.38 -7.99
C MET A 23 1.94 -11.32 -6.78
N THR A 24 3.08 -11.91 -6.46
CA THR A 24 3.29 -12.65 -5.20
C THR A 24 4.45 -12.00 -4.47
N VAL A 25 4.18 -11.47 -3.29
CA VAL A 25 5.20 -10.92 -2.38
C VAL A 25 5.51 -11.95 -1.31
N VAL A 26 6.79 -12.16 -1.05
CA VAL A 26 7.29 -13.05 0.01
C VAL A 26 8.19 -12.23 0.92
N GLY A 27 7.81 -12.10 2.19
CA GLY A 27 8.43 -11.19 3.16
C GLY A 27 7.47 -10.11 3.66
N ASP A 28 8.00 -9.21 4.49
CA ASP A 28 7.21 -8.17 5.14
C ASP A 28 7.06 -6.91 4.27
N CYS A 29 5.90 -6.25 4.34
CA CYS A 29 5.58 -5.00 3.66
C CYS A 29 5.25 -3.91 4.66
N GLU A 30 5.91 -2.76 4.55
CA GLU A 30 5.66 -1.59 5.40
C GLU A 30 5.45 -0.34 4.54
N THR A 31 4.40 0.41 4.85
CA THR A 31 4.11 1.71 4.23
C THR A 31 3.60 2.70 5.25
N GLU A 32 3.99 3.97 5.14
CA GLU A 32 3.44 5.07 5.95
C GLU A 32 2.03 5.49 5.49
N GLY A 33 1.68 5.17 4.24
CA GLY A 33 0.40 5.52 3.64
C GLY A 33 -0.60 4.37 3.68
N SER A 34 -1.46 4.34 2.66
CA SER A 34 -2.42 3.25 2.47
C SER A 34 -1.85 2.21 1.50
N ILE A 35 -2.17 0.93 1.74
CA ILE A 35 -1.81 -0.17 0.83
C ILE A 35 -3.05 -0.86 0.29
N ARG A 36 -3.07 -1.09 -1.03
CA ARG A 36 -4.08 -1.90 -1.72
C ARG A 36 -3.45 -3.19 -2.22
N ILE A 37 -4.01 -4.31 -1.81
CA ILE A 37 -3.52 -5.64 -2.13
C ILE A 37 -4.53 -6.32 -3.05
N GLU A 38 -4.17 -6.51 -4.31
CA GLU A 38 -4.94 -7.28 -5.31
C GLU A 38 -4.26 -8.61 -5.67
N GLY A 39 -3.04 -8.83 -5.19
CA GLY A 39 -2.25 -10.04 -5.38
C GLY A 39 -2.15 -10.91 -4.13
N ARG A 40 -1.00 -11.57 -3.98
CA ARG A 40 -0.71 -12.52 -2.91
C ARG A 40 0.42 -11.99 -2.03
N VAL A 41 0.25 -12.01 -0.72
CA VAL A 41 1.31 -11.65 0.23
C VAL A 41 1.53 -12.81 1.19
N ASN A 42 2.76 -13.28 1.30
CA ASN A 42 3.19 -14.28 2.28
C ASN A 42 4.23 -13.64 3.21
N GLY A 43 3.74 -13.09 4.31
CA GLY A 43 4.47 -12.24 5.25
C GLY A 43 3.55 -11.20 5.88
N ASN A 44 4.10 -10.33 6.72
CA ASN A 44 3.33 -9.36 7.48
C ASN A 44 3.13 -8.06 6.70
N VAL A 45 1.99 -7.40 6.89
CA VAL A 45 1.66 -6.13 6.26
C VAL A 45 1.44 -5.07 7.33
N ARG A 46 2.17 -3.97 7.25
CA ARG A 46 2.03 -2.79 8.12
C ARG A 46 1.69 -1.58 7.28
N ALA A 47 0.56 -0.95 7.56
CA ALA A 47 0.17 0.31 6.95
C ALA A 47 -0.03 1.38 8.02
N GLY A 48 0.55 2.56 7.78
CA GLY A 48 0.38 3.72 8.64
C GLY A 48 -1.02 4.33 8.56
N LYS A 49 -1.79 4.04 7.50
CA LYS A 49 -3.17 4.52 7.35
C LYS A 49 -4.16 3.39 7.23
N ALA A 50 -4.34 2.85 6.03
CA ALA A 50 -5.36 1.84 5.75
C ALA A 50 -4.82 0.68 4.91
N VAL A 51 -5.43 -0.49 5.08
CA VAL A 51 -5.17 -1.68 4.27
C VAL A 51 -6.45 -2.06 3.53
N VAL A 52 -6.37 -2.13 2.20
CA VAL A 52 -7.48 -2.55 1.34
C VAL A 52 -7.11 -3.87 0.68
N VAL A 53 -7.81 -4.95 1.04
CA VAL A 53 -7.62 -6.26 0.41
C VAL A 53 -8.71 -6.46 -0.65
N GLY A 54 -8.28 -6.64 -1.89
CA GLY A 54 -9.16 -6.91 -3.03
C GLY A 54 -9.82 -8.28 -2.92
N ARG A 55 -10.92 -8.48 -3.67
CA ARG A 55 -11.75 -9.69 -3.60
C ARG A 55 -10.96 -10.99 -3.81
N ASP A 56 -10.05 -11.00 -4.78
CA ASP A 56 -9.30 -12.19 -5.18
C ASP A 56 -7.89 -12.22 -4.56
N ALA A 57 -7.60 -11.26 -3.67
CA ALA A 57 -6.32 -11.15 -2.98
C ALA A 57 -6.31 -11.96 -1.69
N TRP A 58 -5.11 -12.36 -1.27
CA TRP A 58 -4.93 -13.00 0.03
C TRP A 58 -3.61 -12.61 0.67
N VAL A 59 -3.66 -12.48 1.99
CA VAL A 59 -2.50 -12.22 2.84
C VAL A 59 -2.36 -13.40 3.79
N LYS A 60 -1.16 -13.96 3.85
CA LYS A 60 -0.78 -15.00 4.81
C LYS A 60 0.29 -14.43 5.73
N GLY A 61 -0.17 -13.99 6.88
CA GLY A 61 0.61 -13.29 7.90
C GLY A 61 -0.30 -12.34 8.67
N ASP A 62 0.30 -11.45 9.44
CA ASP A 62 -0.43 -10.48 10.25
C ASP A 62 -0.57 -9.14 9.51
N ILE A 63 -1.75 -8.51 9.67
CA ILE A 63 -2.01 -7.17 9.14
C ILE A 63 -2.10 -6.21 10.32
N THR A 64 -1.30 -5.14 10.28
CA THR A 64 -1.33 -4.04 11.24
C THR A 64 -1.65 -2.74 10.51
N THR A 65 -2.65 -2.02 11.00
CA THR A 65 -3.13 -0.75 10.45
C THR A 65 -3.47 0.19 11.59
N GLN A 66 -3.31 1.50 11.38
CA GLN A 66 -3.68 2.51 12.37
C GLN A 66 -5.18 2.84 12.33
N ASP A 67 -5.80 2.71 11.16
CA ASP A 67 -7.25 2.85 10.96
C ASP A 67 -7.89 1.46 11.05
N ALA A 68 -8.98 1.34 11.83
CA ALA A 68 -9.66 0.07 12.16
C ALA A 68 -11.09 0.04 11.62
#